data_AF-E3K9Z0-F1
#
_entry.id   AF-E3K9Z0-F1
#
_cell.length_a   1.000
_cell.length_b   1.000
_cell.length_c   1.000
_cell.angle_alpha   90.00
_cell.angle_beta   90.00
_cell.angle_gamma   90.00
#
_symmetry.space_group_name_H-M   'P 1'
#
loop_
_entity.id
_entity.type
_entity.pdbx_description
1 polymer ?
#
loop_
_entity_poly.entity_id
_entity_poly.type
_entity_poly.pdbx_seq_one_letter_code
_entity_poly.pdbx_strand_id
1 'polypeptide(L)'
;MINRAVIDQRYEALELGPDATATQKRFLEEIKELDQSNPERLLNPYFEAPGFDGCRDTPVEILHVFLLGVVKYMVRDFMRRLSAEDKLHVKARYQSFNIDGLNIPSIQPSYLTKHFANFIGKDFRVVLQAAPFVLFEYMDGRERELWIALCLLAPLVFQTHIEDMEIFQERLVYLVRNFLYLLAKGTAQWVNKPKIHMLLHLVDSIIRFGPASLFATEKFEGYNSTLRNASVHSNRQSPGQDIAVTFANYLVLRHILSGGFFFEKKSGRYCAAGSCVTDIFLQSITIQKSMGLNNALLAESDHRYPNIRKWKVKLADKVPTPLDLQEHLQGYTVSQIAEVNLDGKHVIRARSFVLYGRGQDELAGPRQLGQVDHLWKAKSGRHCALYLCLTPFDLEGVDDFYGMRRVKRTQGGIFISVGNVSATLNIQHNCHLAHCTIAPVIPERRERQQTGTYLDGIIHTDRKNYVVNLASLSSTLAHQNYSDVPYVARQNHDHLAALHEGLANWHAAGTATGPVGPVEAVDPTLGLA
;
A
#
# COMPACT_ATOMS: atom_id res chain seq x y z
N MET A 1 15.61 23.40 14.47
CA MET A 1 14.22 23.70 14.13
C MET A 1 14.02 25.16 14.46
N ILE A 2 13.71 26.04 13.50
CA ILE A 2 13.21 27.38 13.86
C ILE A 2 11.96 27.13 14.72
N ASN A 3 11.82 27.83 15.84
CA ASN A 3 10.64 27.64 16.69
C ASN A 3 9.39 27.93 15.86
N ARG A 4 8.54 26.92 15.65
CA ARG A 4 7.33 27.04 14.83
C ARG A 4 6.44 28.19 15.29
N ALA A 5 6.36 28.44 16.59
CA ALA A 5 5.60 29.57 17.14
C ALA A 5 6.13 30.93 16.65
N VAL A 6 7.44 31.06 16.45
CA VAL A 6 8.08 32.29 15.96
C VAL A 6 7.78 32.49 14.47
N ILE A 7 7.75 31.41 13.69
CA ILE A 7 7.36 31.46 12.27
C ILE A 7 5.87 31.81 12.13
N ASP A 8 5.01 31.12 12.88
CA ASP A 8 3.56 31.34 12.82
C ASP A 8 3.23 32.77 13.26
N GLN A 9 3.82 33.26 14.36
CA GLN A 9 3.68 34.64 14.82
C GLN A 9 4.17 35.67 13.80
N ARG A 10 5.24 35.35 13.03
CA ARG A 10 5.72 36.22 11.94
C ARG A 10 4.70 36.31 10.81
N TYR A 11 4.15 35.18 10.37
CA TYR A 11 3.15 35.18 9.31
C TYR A 11 1.84 35.86 9.75
N GLU A 12 1.35 35.58 10.97
CA GLU A 12 0.18 36.26 11.55
C GLU A 12 0.39 37.78 11.60
N ALA A 13 1.58 38.25 12.00
CA ALA A 13 1.91 39.67 12.01
C ALA A 13 1.99 40.28 10.61
N LEU A 14 2.49 39.54 9.62
CA LEU A 14 2.56 39.99 8.22
C LEU A 14 1.19 40.06 7.55
N GLU A 15 0.29 39.11 7.85
CA GLU A 15 -1.09 39.08 7.32
C GLU A 15 -1.91 40.29 7.76
N LEU A 16 -1.67 40.81 8.97
CA LEU A 16 -2.33 42.01 9.49
C LEU A 16 -1.91 43.30 8.77
N GLY A 17 -0.77 43.30 8.06
CA GLY A 17 -0.28 44.44 7.29
C GLY A 17 -0.33 45.78 8.06
N PRO A 18 -1.12 46.77 7.61
CA PRO A 18 -1.22 48.07 8.29
C PRO A 18 -1.81 47.99 9.70
N ASP A 19 -2.69 47.01 9.95
CA ASP A 19 -3.43 46.81 11.21
C ASP A 19 -2.61 46.10 12.29
N ALA A 20 -1.37 45.69 11.98
CA ALA A 20 -0.48 45.08 12.97
C ALA A 20 -0.16 46.05 14.12
N THR A 21 -0.22 45.52 15.35
CA THR A 21 0.09 46.28 16.57
C THR A 21 1.56 46.70 16.62
N ALA A 22 1.88 47.72 17.44
CA ALA A 22 3.27 48.16 17.63
C ALA A 22 4.20 47.03 18.10
N THR A 23 3.70 46.12 18.95
CA THR A 23 4.44 44.94 19.42
C THR A 23 4.73 43.95 18.29
N GLN A 24 3.76 43.71 17.39
CA GLN A 24 3.95 42.83 16.23
C GLN A 24 4.90 43.44 15.20
N LYS A 25 4.80 44.75 14.94
CA LYS A 25 5.73 45.48 14.07
C LYS A 25 7.17 45.42 14.61
N ARG A 26 7.34 45.65 15.91
CA ARG A 26 8.63 45.52 16.60
C ARG A 26 9.19 44.09 16.54
N PHE A 27 8.35 43.07 16.72
CA PHE A 27 8.76 41.68 16.58
C PHE A 27 9.28 41.37 15.16
N LEU A 28 8.61 41.88 14.11
CA LEU A 28 9.08 41.73 12.73
C LEU A 28 10.42 42.43 12.48
N GLU A 29 10.62 43.62 13.07
CA GLU A 29 11.89 44.35 13.02
C GLU A 29 13.01 43.58 13.73
N GLU A 30 12.77 43.09 14.94
CA GLU A 30 13.74 42.30 15.73
C GLU A 30 14.14 41.02 14.99
N ILE A 31 13.20 40.33 14.34
CA ILE A 31 13.49 39.15 13.50
C ILE A 31 14.38 39.54 12.31
N LYS A 32 14.08 40.67 11.65
CA LYS A 32 14.83 41.15 10.49
C LYS A 32 16.24 41.59 10.86
N GLU A 33 16.40 42.28 11.99
CA GLU A 33 17.70 42.64 12.55
C GLU A 33 18.50 41.39 12.93
N LEU A 34 17.84 40.38 13.53
CA LEU A 34 18.50 39.14 13.90
C LEU A 34 18.95 38.33 12.67
N ASP A 35 18.18 38.34 11.59
CA ASP A 35 18.55 37.70 10.30
C ASP A 35 19.79 38.35 9.67
N GLN A 36 19.93 39.67 9.82
CA GLN A 36 21.08 40.40 9.30
C GLN A 36 22.32 40.32 10.19
N SER A 37 22.14 40.32 11.51
CA SER A 37 23.24 40.46 12.48
C SER A 37 23.70 39.13 13.10
N ASN A 38 22.82 38.14 13.20
CA ASN A 38 23.11 36.84 13.82
C ASN A 38 22.17 35.73 13.28
N PRO A 39 22.30 35.37 11.98
CA PRO A 39 21.46 34.35 11.35
C PRO A 39 21.60 32.97 12.02
N GLU A 40 22.75 32.66 12.62
CA GLU A 40 23.01 31.41 13.36
C GLU A 40 22.11 31.22 14.58
N ARG A 41 21.58 32.32 15.14
CA ARG A 41 20.61 32.27 16.25
C ARG A 41 19.18 31.98 15.79
N LEU A 42 18.89 32.24 14.51
CA LEU A 42 17.60 31.96 13.89
C LEU A 42 17.55 30.55 13.31
N LEU A 43 18.60 30.15 12.60
CA LEU A 43 18.67 28.88 11.89
C LEU A 43 19.28 27.78 12.75
N ASN A 44 18.81 26.56 12.55
CA ASN A 44 19.46 25.41 13.17
C ASN A 44 20.79 25.17 12.45
N PRO A 45 21.94 25.11 13.15
CA PRO A 45 23.24 24.86 12.52
C PRO A 45 23.27 23.55 11.72
N TYR A 46 22.36 22.62 11.99
CA TYR A 46 22.18 21.41 11.18
C TYR A 46 21.88 21.69 9.70
N PHE A 47 21.25 22.81 9.35
CA PHE A 47 20.98 23.18 7.96
C PHE A 47 22.22 23.60 7.18
N GLU A 48 23.30 23.97 7.88
CA GLU A 48 24.60 24.33 7.31
C GLU A 48 25.62 23.21 7.46
N ALA A 49 25.19 22.04 7.97
CA ALA A 49 26.07 20.89 8.12
C ALA A 49 26.65 20.50 6.75
N PRO A 50 27.99 20.39 6.61
CA PRO A 50 28.60 19.98 5.35
C PRO A 50 28.02 18.66 4.86
N GLY A 51 27.52 18.66 3.62
CA GLY A 51 26.91 17.49 2.99
C GLY A 51 25.40 17.34 3.23
N PHE A 52 24.76 18.22 4.00
CA PHE A 52 23.31 18.30 4.08
C PHE A 52 22.74 19.23 3.00
N ASP A 53 21.81 18.71 2.21
CA ASP A 53 21.00 19.43 1.22
C ASP A 53 19.53 19.23 1.60
N GLY A 54 18.88 20.26 2.12
CA GLY A 54 17.50 20.15 2.60
C GLY A 54 16.49 19.66 1.56
N CYS A 55 16.72 19.92 0.27
CA CYS A 55 15.83 19.46 -0.81
C CYS A 55 16.10 18.00 -1.16
N ARG A 56 17.38 17.60 -1.25
CA ARG A 56 17.74 16.23 -1.64
C ARG A 56 17.70 15.24 -0.47
N ASP A 57 17.86 15.71 0.77
CA ASP A 57 17.89 14.90 1.99
C ASP A 57 16.52 14.72 2.66
N THR A 58 15.47 15.36 2.12
CA THR A 58 14.10 15.17 2.58
C THR A 58 13.30 14.38 1.53
N PRO A 59 13.30 13.04 1.60
CA PRO A 59 12.66 12.23 0.58
C PRO A 59 11.14 12.43 0.55
N VAL A 60 10.55 12.15 -0.62
CA VAL A 60 9.10 12.24 -0.84
C VAL A 60 8.33 11.27 0.06
N GLU A 61 7.81 11.74 1.19
CA GLU A 61 7.12 10.87 2.15
C GLU A 61 5.78 10.35 1.59
N ILE A 62 5.73 9.06 1.23
CA ILE A 62 4.63 8.47 0.46
C ILE A 62 3.31 8.32 1.23
N LEU A 63 3.32 8.24 2.57
CA LEU A 63 2.06 8.22 3.33
C LEU A 63 1.33 9.55 3.18
N HIS A 64 2.02 10.67 3.38
CA HIS A 64 1.43 11.99 3.32
C HIS A 64 1.23 12.49 1.90
N VAL A 65 2.20 12.26 1.01
CA VAL A 65 2.17 12.74 -0.39
C VAL A 65 1.21 11.90 -1.23
N PHE A 66 1.36 10.58 -1.19
CA PHE A 66 0.60 9.68 -2.05
C PHE A 66 -0.76 9.32 -1.43
N LEU A 67 -0.79 8.63 -0.28
CA LEU A 67 -2.05 8.16 0.32
C LEU A 67 -2.93 9.30 0.86
N LEU A 68 -2.40 10.11 1.78
CA LEU A 68 -3.10 11.24 2.40
C LEU A 68 -3.04 12.53 1.56
N GLY A 69 -2.55 12.43 0.32
CA GLY A 69 -2.53 13.48 -0.67
C GLY A 69 -3.28 13.04 -1.91
N VAL A 70 -2.56 12.59 -2.93
CA VAL A 70 -3.09 12.24 -4.26
C VAL A 70 -4.32 11.33 -4.18
N VAL A 71 -4.18 10.18 -3.53
CA VAL A 71 -5.26 9.17 -3.44
C VAL A 71 -6.44 9.71 -2.64
N LYS A 72 -6.18 10.34 -1.49
CA LYS A 72 -7.20 10.98 -0.66
C LYS A 72 -8.01 12.02 -1.44
N TYR A 73 -7.36 12.84 -2.26
CA TYR A 73 -8.06 13.85 -3.03
C TYR A 73 -8.97 13.21 -4.08
N MET A 74 -8.47 12.26 -4.87
CA MET A 74 -9.24 11.58 -5.90
C MET A 74 -10.41 10.78 -5.33
N VAL A 75 -10.18 10.00 -4.27
CA VAL A 75 -11.24 9.22 -3.61
C VAL A 75 -12.33 10.13 -3.05
N ARG A 76 -11.96 11.23 -2.39
CA ARG A 76 -12.95 12.15 -1.81
C ARG A 76 -13.72 12.91 -2.87
N ASP A 77 -13.06 13.32 -3.95
CA ASP A 77 -13.74 13.98 -5.08
C ASP A 77 -14.80 13.05 -5.67
N PHE A 78 -14.41 11.84 -6.03
CA PHE A 78 -15.30 10.85 -6.63
C PHE A 78 -16.46 10.46 -5.70
N MET A 79 -16.17 10.05 -4.46
CA MET A 79 -17.20 9.58 -3.52
C MET A 79 -18.20 10.68 -3.11
N ARG A 80 -17.81 11.96 -3.16
CA ARG A 80 -18.75 13.08 -2.89
C ARG A 80 -19.78 13.26 -3.99
N ARG A 81 -19.41 13.00 -5.25
CA ARG A 81 -20.29 13.16 -6.42
C ARG A 81 -21.31 12.03 -6.55
N LEU A 82 -21.02 10.85 -6.02
CA LEU A 82 -21.94 9.71 -6.08
C LEU A 82 -23.25 9.95 -5.32
N SER A 83 -24.35 9.48 -5.90
CA SER A 83 -25.67 9.47 -5.27
C SER A 83 -25.69 8.54 -4.04
N ALA A 84 -26.76 8.62 -3.24
CA ALA A 84 -26.94 7.70 -2.11
C ALA A 84 -27.11 6.24 -2.58
N GLU A 85 -27.77 6.03 -3.73
CA GLU A 85 -27.99 4.73 -4.34
C GLU A 85 -26.68 4.13 -4.88
N ASP A 86 -25.90 4.90 -5.63
CA ASP A 86 -24.60 4.43 -6.14
C ASP A 86 -23.65 4.04 -5.01
N LYS A 87 -23.70 4.75 -3.87
CA LYS A 87 -22.94 4.39 -2.67
C LYS A 87 -23.35 3.04 -2.09
N LEU A 88 -24.62 2.64 -2.20
CA LEU A 88 -25.07 1.29 -1.82
C LEU A 88 -24.56 0.25 -2.82
N HIS A 89 -24.54 0.55 -4.11
CA HIS A 89 -23.98 -0.35 -5.11
C HIS A 89 -22.45 -0.53 -4.97
N VAL A 90 -21.72 0.56 -4.67
CA VAL A 90 -20.29 0.52 -4.30
C VAL A 90 -20.08 -0.38 -3.07
N LYS A 91 -20.97 -0.29 -2.07
CA LYS A 91 -20.92 -1.15 -0.87
C LYS A 91 -21.08 -2.63 -1.24
N ALA A 92 -22.06 -2.97 -2.09
CA ALA A 92 -22.29 -4.33 -2.58
C ALA A 92 -21.08 -4.91 -3.33
N ARG A 93 -20.41 -4.07 -4.14
CA ARG A 93 -19.15 -4.43 -4.82
C ARG A 93 -18.02 -4.68 -3.83
N TYR A 94 -17.82 -3.82 -2.83
CA TYR A 94 -16.86 -4.08 -1.74
C TYR A 94 -17.17 -5.37 -0.97
N GLN A 95 -18.44 -5.72 -0.78
CA GLN A 95 -18.84 -6.97 -0.11
C GLN A 95 -18.46 -8.21 -0.91
N SER A 96 -18.39 -8.09 -2.24
CA SER A 96 -18.12 -9.20 -3.17
C SER A 96 -16.68 -9.24 -3.67
N PHE A 97 -15.89 -8.21 -3.37
CA PHE A 97 -14.52 -8.07 -3.84
C PHE A 97 -13.61 -9.16 -3.26
N ASN A 98 -12.86 -9.85 -4.13
CA ASN A 98 -11.94 -10.90 -3.70
C ASN A 98 -10.65 -10.29 -3.15
N ILE A 99 -10.38 -10.46 -1.86
CA ILE A 99 -9.17 -9.94 -1.20
C ILE A 99 -7.98 -10.90 -1.23
N ASP A 100 -8.15 -12.10 -1.78
CA ASP A 100 -7.07 -13.08 -1.83
C ASP A 100 -5.88 -12.55 -2.67
N GLY A 101 -4.67 -12.67 -2.15
CA GLY A 101 -3.46 -12.13 -2.78
C GLY A 101 -3.20 -10.63 -2.58
N LEU A 102 -4.03 -9.86 -1.84
CA LEU A 102 -3.84 -8.41 -1.66
C LEU A 102 -3.20 -7.99 -0.33
N ASN A 103 -2.79 -8.95 0.51
CA ASN A 103 -2.35 -8.69 1.90
C ASN A 103 -3.32 -7.79 2.70
N ILE A 104 -4.62 -7.87 2.39
CA ILE A 104 -5.70 -7.18 3.10
C ILE A 104 -6.36 -8.22 4.03
N PRO A 105 -6.35 -8.03 5.36
CA PRO A 105 -6.89 -9.02 6.28
C PRO A 105 -8.43 -9.09 6.23
N SER A 106 -9.08 -7.94 6.06
CA SER A 106 -10.54 -7.83 5.92
C SER A 106 -10.92 -6.49 5.30
N ILE A 107 -12.08 -6.45 4.65
CA ILE A 107 -12.71 -5.22 4.17
C ILE A 107 -13.92 -4.94 5.05
N GLN A 108 -14.16 -3.66 5.35
CA GLN A 108 -15.35 -3.18 6.07
C GLN A 108 -16.20 -2.33 5.12
N PRO A 109 -17.07 -2.93 4.28
CA PRO A 109 -17.76 -2.23 3.19
C PRO A 109 -18.61 -1.05 3.66
N SER A 110 -19.32 -1.20 4.78
CA SER A 110 -20.12 -0.11 5.38
C SER A 110 -19.24 1.06 5.80
N TYR A 111 -18.05 0.81 6.36
CA TYR A 111 -17.12 1.87 6.75
C TYR A 111 -16.54 2.55 5.51
N LEU A 112 -16.11 1.76 4.51
CA LEU A 112 -15.51 2.28 3.29
C LEU A 112 -16.46 3.15 2.45
N THR A 113 -17.78 2.97 2.60
CA THR A 113 -18.77 3.76 1.86
C THR A 113 -19.36 4.91 2.66
N LYS A 114 -19.55 4.78 3.98
CA LYS A 114 -20.13 5.84 4.82
C LYS A 114 -19.09 6.84 5.35
N HIS A 115 -17.87 6.40 5.58
CA HIS A 115 -16.86 7.17 6.31
C HIS A 115 -15.61 7.45 5.46
N PHE A 116 -15.75 7.51 4.13
CA PHE A 116 -14.64 7.79 3.19
C PHE A 116 -13.91 9.11 3.47
N ALA A 117 -14.57 10.07 4.13
CA ALA A 117 -13.93 11.30 4.57
C ALA A 117 -12.93 11.08 5.72
N ASN A 118 -13.05 10.00 6.50
CA ASN A 118 -12.25 9.74 7.70
C ASN A 118 -11.17 8.68 7.51
N PHE A 119 -10.90 8.29 6.26
CA PHE A 119 -9.88 7.29 5.94
C PHE A 119 -8.49 7.69 6.41
N ILE A 120 -7.76 6.67 6.86
CA ILE A 120 -6.32 6.74 7.11
C ILE A 120 -5.56 5.97 6.02
N GLY A 121 -4.22 5.97 6.08
CA GLY A 121 -3.36 5.37 5.05
C GLY A 121 -3.75 3.93 4.67
N LYS A 122 -4.02 3.06 5.65
CA LYS A 122 -4.44 1.67 5.41
C LYS A 122 -5.73 1.57 4.59
N ASP A 123 -6.69 2.47 4.81
CA ASP A 123 -7.99 2.42 4.13
C ASP A 123 -7.81 2.85 2.67
N PHE A 124 -6.97 3.86 2.41
CA PHE A 124 -6.61 4.26 1.05
C PHE A 124 -5.86 3.16 0.28
N ARG A 125 -5.01 2.36 0.95
CA ARG A 125 -4.39 1.17 0.33
C ARG A 125 -5.42 0.12 -0.08
N VAL A 126 -6.49 -0.06 0.70
CA VAL A 126 -7.60 -0.95 0.34
C VAL A 126 -8.35 -0.40 -0.88
N VAL A 127 -8.68 0.89 -0.86
CA VAL A 127 -9.39 1.55 -1.97
C VAL A 127 -8.61 1.46 -3.27
N LEU A 128 -7.30 1.76 -3.27
CA LEU A 128 -6.45 1.65 -4.46
C LEU A 128 -6.54 0.27 -5.11
N GLN A 129 -6.38 -0.79 -4.32
CA GLN A 129 -6.38 -2.16 -4.80
C GLN A 129 -7.77 -2.62 -5.29
N ALA A 130 -8.85 -2.01 -4.80
CA ALA A 130 -10.22 -2.40 -5.13
C ALA A 130 -10.89 -1.49 -6.17
N ALA A 131 -10.38 -0.26 -6.37
CA ALA A 131 -11.00 0.79 -7.16
C ALA A 131 -11.43 0.35 -8.57
N PRO A 132 -10.60 -0.39 -9.35
CA PRO A 132 -11.00 -0.83 -10.68
C PRO A 132 -12.31 -1.62 -10.70
N PHE A 133 -12.52 -2.47 -9.70
CA PHE A 133 -13.64 -3.41 -9.66
C PHE A 133 -14.84 -2.90 -8.89
N VAL A 134 -14.62 -1.87 -8.08
CA VAL A 134 -15.63 -1.32 -7.16
C VAL A 134 -16.16 0.03 -7.63
N LEU A 135 -15.36 0.86 -8.31
CA LEU A 135 -15.69 2.25 -8.63
C LEU A 135 -15.87 2.53 -10.13
N PHE A 136 -15.23 1.78 -11.04
CA PHE A 136 -15.17 2.14 -12.47
C PHE A 136 -16.52 2.15 -13.19
N GLU A 137 -17.50 1.39 -12.70
CA GLU A 137 -18.87 1.35 -13.26
C GLU A 137 -19.62 2.67 -13.09
N TYR A 138 -19.14 3.55 -12.21
CA TYR A 138 -19.71 4.88 -11.99
C TYR A 138 -18.78 6.00 -12.48
N MET A 139 -17.82 5.66 -13.35
CA MET A 139 -16.88 6.60 -13.97
C MET A 139 -17.15 6.72 -15.47
N ASP A 140 -17.03 7.93 -15.99
CA ASP A 140 -16.91 8.13 -17.44
C ASP A 140 -15.56 7.61 -17.96
N GLY A 141 -15.39 7.58 -19.29
CA GLY A 141 -14.15 7.07 -19.90
C GLY A 141 -12.89 7.85 -19.50
N ARG A 142 -12.98 9.16 -19.32
CA ARG A 142 -11.84 10.02 -18.97
C ARG A 142 -11.43 9.81 -17.52
N GLU A 143 -12.40 9.77 -16.62
CA GLU A 143 -12.17 9.45 -15.21
C GLU A 143 -11.55 8.07 -15.07
N ARG A 144 -12.06 7.09 -15.83
CA ARG A 144 -11.53 5.74 -15.79
C ARG A 144 -10.08 5.67 -16.26
N GLU A 145 -9.72 6.33 -17.36
CA GLU A 145 -8.34 6.39 -17.84
C GLU A 145 -7.40 7.00 -16.78
N LEU A 146 -7.82 8.09 -16.13
CA LEU A 146 -7.07 8.70 -15.02
C LEU A 146 -6.88 7.74 -13.83
N TRP A 147 -7.94 7.04 -13.43
CA TRP A 147 -7.85 6.09 -12.32
C TRP A 147 -7.04 4.84 -12.68
N ILE A 148 -7.08 4.37 -13.92
CA ILE A 148 -6.19 3.31 -14.42
C ILE A 148 -4.73 3.74 -14.25
N ALA A 149 -4.38 4.96 -14.66
CA ALA A 149 -3.01 5.48 -14.49
C ALA A 149 -2.59 5.53 -13.02
N LEU A 150 -3.47 5.96 -12.10
CA LEU A 150 -3.20 5.91 -10.66
C LEU A 150 -2.98 4.46 -10.16
N CYS A 151 -3.84 3.53 -10.61
CA CYS A 151 -3.78 2.13 -10.21
C CYS A 151 -2.54 1.42 -10.73
N LEU A 152 -2.00 1.82 -11.89
CA LEU A 152 -0.75 1.31 -12.42
C LEU A 152 0.47 1.93 -11.72
N LEU A 153 0.39 3.21 -11.32
CA LEU A 153 1.46 3.91 -10.59
C LEU A 153 1.61 3.39 -9.15
N ALA A 154 0.51 3.18 -8.43
CA ALA A 154 0.53 2.85 -7.01
C ALA A 154 1.38 1.61 -6.65
N PRO A 155 1.33 0.48 -7.37
CA PRO A 155 2.18 -0.68 -7.10
C PRO A 155 3.68 -0.35 -7.13
N LEU A 156 4.15 0.51 -8.05
CA LEU A 156 5.55 0.93 -8.13
C LEU A 156 5.94 1.79 -6.93
N VAL A 157 5.02 2.63 -6.44
CA VAL A 157 5.25 3.46 -5.25
C VAL A 157 5.41 2.60 -3.99
N PHE A 158 4.71 1.46 -3.91
CA PHE A 158 4.68 0.61 -2.72
C PHE A 158 5.52 -0.66 -2.79
N GLN A 159 6.22 -0.91 -3.89
CA GLN A 159 7.09 -2.08 -3.96
C GLN A 159 8.24 -1.97 -2.95
N THR A 160 8.61 -3.12 -2.40
CA THR A 160 9.67 -3.22 -1.37
C THR A 160 11.00 -3.71 -1.94
N HIS A 161 11.04 -4.05 -3.23
CA HIS A 161 12.20 -4.57 -3.93
C HIS A 161 12.20 -4.01 -5.36
N ILE A 162 13.39 -3.65 -5.84
CA ILE A 162 13.67 -3.19 -7.21
C ILE A 162 14.74 -4.15 -7.73
N GLU A 163 14.43 -4.92 -8.77
CA GLU A 163 15.38 -5.86 -9.39
C GLU A 163 16.39 -5.12 -10.28
N ASP A 164 15.87 -4.24 -11.13
CA ASP A 164 16.64 -3.42 -12.05
C ASP A 164 16.22 -1.95 -11.87
N MET A 165 17.19 -1.10 -11.51
CA MET A 165 16.93 0.28 -11.12
C MET A 165 16.64 1.15 -12.34
N GLU A 166 17.34 0.92 -13.45
CA GLU A 166 17.20 1.63 -14.72
C GLU A 166 15.79 1.41 -15.30
N ILE A 167 15.38 0.15 -15.47
CA ILE A 167 14.04 -0.22 -15.96
C ILE A 167 12.96 0.33 -15.02
N PHE A 168 13.19 0.27 -13.71
CA PHE A 168 12.25 0.80 -12.73
C PHE A 168 12.09 2.33 -12.86
N GLN A 169 13.18 3.07 -12.99
CA GLN A 169 13.15 4.53 -13.15
C GLN A 169 12.37 4.94 -14.40
N GLU A 170 12.66 4.32 -15.54
CA GLU A 170 11.95 4.60 -16.79
C GLU A 170 10.44 4.40 -16.65
N ARG A 171 10.03 3.26 -16.07
CA ARG A 171 8.62 2.94 -15.81
C ARG A 171 7.98 3.92 -14.84
N LEU A 172 8.66 4.27 -13.75
CA LEU A 172 8.13 5.18 -12.74
C LEU A 172 7.95 6.59 -13.32
N VAL A 173 8.95 7.12 -14.02
CA VAL A 173 8.88 8.43 -14.68
C VAL A 173 7.74 8.47 -15.69
N TYR A 174 7.62 7.43 -16.52
CA TYR A 174 6.52 7.31 -17.46
C TYR A 174 5.14 7.34 -16.75
N LEU A 175 4.94 6.50 -15.73
CA LEU A 175 3.65 6.41 -15.04
C LEU A 175 3.29 7.69 -14.27
N VAL A 176 4.29 8.35 -13.65
CA VAL A 176 4.09 9.66 -13.02
C VAL A 176 3.68 10.70 -14.06
N ARG A 177 4.40 10.80 -15.18
CA ARG A 177 4.09 11.74 -16.25
C ARG A 177 2.71 11.49 -16.86
N ASN A 178 2.39 10.24 -17.17
CA ASN A 178 1.07 9.87 -17.72
C ASN A 178 -0.06 10.18 -16.74
N PHE A 179 0.12 9.91 -15.44
CA PHE A 179 -0.85 10.28 -14.42
C PHE A 179 -1.06 11.80 -14.35
N LEU A 180 0.03 12.58 -14.31
CA LEU A 180 -0.04 14.04 -14.28
C LEU A 180 -0.66 14.63 -15.55
N TYR A 181 -0.37 14.05 -16.71
CA TYR A 181 -1.01 14.39 -17.99
C TYR A 181 -2.53 14.25 -17.90
N LEU A 182 -3.02 13.07 -17.51
CA LEU A 182 -4.46 12.77 -17.45
C LEU A 182 -5.17 13.66 -16.43
N LEU A 183 -4.49 13.90 -15.30
CA LEU A 183 -5.00 14.74 -14.23
C LEU A 183 -5.15 16.20 -14.69
N ALA A 184 -4.12 16.76 -15.31
CA ALA A 184 -4.11 18.11 -15.83
C ALA A 184 -5.13 18.28 -16.96
N LYS A 185 -5.22 17.30 -17.88
CA LYS A 185 -6.19 17.31 -18.99
C LYS A 185 -7.64 17.45 -18.51
N GLY A 186 -7.99 16.73 -17.45
CA GLY A 186 -9.33 16.85 -16.85
C GLY A 186 -9.58 18.26 -16.28
N THR A 187 -8.63 18.77 -15.50
CA THR A 187 -8.65 20.16 -15.02
C THR A 187 -7.28 20.58 -14.51
N ALA A 188 -6.82 21.78 -14.87
CA ALA A 188 -5.57 22.33 -14.36
C ALA A 188 -5.65 22.77 -12.88
N GLN A 189 -6.83 22.77 -12.26
CA GLN A 189 -7.01 23.18 -10.85
C GLN A 189 -6.13 22.38 -9.86
N TRP A 190 -5.75 21.16 -10.24
CA TRP A 190 -4.90 20.27 -9.45
C TRP A 190 -3.51 20.85 -9.14
N VAL A 191 -3.02 21.84 -9.89
CA VAL A 191 -1.74 22.54 -9.60
C VAL A 191 -1.74 23.20 -8.21
N ASN A 192 -2.91 23.55 -7.69
CA ASN A 192 -3.07 24.10 -6.34
C ASN A 192 -2.82 23.06 -5.22
N LYS A 193 -2.56 21.78 -5.56
CA LYS A 193 -2.24 20.72 -4.62
C LYS A 193 -0.73 20.43 -4.66
N PRO A 194 0.08 21.01 -3.73
CA PRO A 194 1.55 20.88 -3.78
C PRO A 194 2.04 19.43 -3.70
N LYS A 195 1.28 18.54 -3.05
CA LYS A 195 1.58 17.10 -2.98
C LYS A 195 1.61 16.42 -4.35
N ILE A 196 0.93 16.95 -5.35
CA ILE A 196 0.93 16.38 -6.70
C ILE A 196 2.26 16.69 -7.39
N HIS A 197 2.81 17.89 -7.20
CA HIS A 197 4.15 18.25 -7.69
C HIS A 197 5.24 17.35 -7.09
N MET A 198 5.11 16.96 -5.82
CA MET A 198 6.07 16.07 -5.16
C MET A 198 6.25 14.71 -5.85
N LEU A 199 5.31 14.27 -6.68
CA LEU A 199 5.47 13.01 -7.45
C LEU A 199 6.62 13.08 -8.46
N LEU A 200 6.95 14.27 -8.98
CA LEU A 200 8.05 14.46 -9.91
C LEU A 200 9.41 14.15 -9.27
N HIS A 201 9.53 14.36 -7.96
CA HIS A 201 10.77 14.15 -7.18
C HIS A 201 10.86 12.74 -6.57
N LEU A 202 9.84 11.89 -6.78
CA LEU A 202 9.80 10.56 -6.19
C LEU A 202 10.90 9.66 -6.76
N VAL A 203 11.20 9.79 -8.05
CA VAL A 203 12.28 9.02 -8.68
C VAL A 203 13.63 9.36 -8.06
N ASP A 204 13.93 10.66 -7.88
CA ASP A 204 15.19 11.11 -7.27
C ASP A 204 15.33 10.59 -5.83
N SER A 205 14.22 10.58 -5.07
CA SER A 205 14.19 9.99 -3.73
C SER A 205 14.48 8.49 -3.75
N ILE A 206 13.91 7.75 -4.71
CA ILE A 206 14.13 6.30 -4.80
C ILE A 206 15.56 5.96 -5.22
N ILE A 207 16.13 6.72 -6.15
CA ILE A 207 17.53 6.56 -6.57
C ILE A 207 18.46 6.71 -5.36
N ARG A 208 18.17 7.70 -4.51
CA ARG A 208 19.04 8.03 -3.38
C ARG A 208 18.86 7.14 -2.15
N PHE A 209 17.62 6.76 -1.83
CA PHE A 209 17.27 6.08 -0.58
C PHE A 209 16.76 4.65 -0.76
N GLY A 210 16.69 4.16 -1.99
CA GLY A 210 16.09 2.86 -2.33
C GLY A 210 14.56 2.93 -2.41
N PRO A 211 13.85 1.78 -2.42
CA PRO A 211 12.40 1.75 -2.58
C PRO A 211 11.67 2.66 -1.60
N ALA A 212 10.60 3.33 -2.02
CA ALA A 212 9.94 4.36 -1.21
C ALA A 212 9.37 3.87 0.14
N SER A 213 9.18 2.55 0.26
CA SER A 213 8.86 1.90 1.54
C SER A 213 9.92 2.08 2.64
N LEU A 214 11.18 2.39 2.29
CA LEU A 214 12.29 2.58 3.24
C LEU A 214 12.23 3.93 3.95
N PHE A 215 11.65 4.96 3.32
CA PHE A 215 11.51 6.31 3.88
C PHE A 215 10.05 6.71 4.15
N ALA A 216 9.14 5.75 4.16
CA ALA A 216 7.75 5.98 4.58
C ALA A 216 7.67 6.20 6.09
N THR A 217 6.91 7.22 6.53
CA THR A 217 6.81 7.56 7.97
C THR A 217 5.78 6.74 8.74
N GLU A 218 5.03 5.85 8.07
CA GLU A 218 3.96 5.05 8.68
C GLU A 218 4.42 4.28 9.94
N LYS A 219 5.63 3.71 9.92
CA LYS A 219 6.21 3.02 11.08
C LYS A 219 6.50 3.97 12.24
N PHE A 220 7.01 5.16 11.94
CA PHE A 220 7.31 6.19 12.95
C PHE A 220 6.02 6.79 13.53
N GLU A 221 5.01 7.04 12.71
CA GLU A 221 3.70 7.51 13.17
C GLU A 221 2.94 6.48 14.00
N GLY A 222 3.13 5.18 13.72
CA GLY A 222 2.63 4.11 14.58
C GLY A 222 3.10 4.24 16.02
N TYR A 223 4.30 4.79 16.24
CA TYR A 223 4.86 5.04 17.57
C TYR A 223 4.09 6.09 18.37
N ASN A 224 3.32 6.97 17.72
CA ASN A 224 2.42 7.91 18.40
C ASN A 224 1.36 7.19 19.25
N SER A 225 0.99 5.96 18.89
CA SER A 225 0.13 5.13 19.74
C SER A 225 0.83 4.74 21.04
N THR A 226 2.10 4.37 20.98
CA THR A 226 2.91 4.01 22.15
C THR A 226 3.10 5.22 23.08
N LEU A 227 3.39 6.40 22.51
CA LEU A 227 3.48 7.66 23.27
C LEU A 227 2.17 7.97 24.01
N ARG A 228 1.02 7.85 23.33
CA ARG A 228 -0.30 8.07 23.92
C ARG A 228 -0.60 7.09 25.05
N ASN A 229 -0.26 5.81 24.88
CA ASN A 229 -0.44 4.81 25.93
C ASN A 229 0.37 5.15 27.19
N ALA A 230 1.63 5.56 27.04
CA ALA A 230 2.46 5.97 28.18
C ALA A 230 1.83 7.15 28.95
N SER A 231 1.24 8.11 28.23
CA SER A 231 0.52 9.24 28.85
C SER A 231 -0.80 8.82 29.51
N VAL A 232 -1.60 7.95 28.89
CA VAL A 232 -2.90 7.51 29.45
C VAL A 232 -2.71 6.81 30.80
N HIS A 233 -1.61 6.09 30.96
CA HIS A 233 -1.29 5.33 32.19
C HIS A 233 -0.43 6.10 33.20
N SER A 234 -0.17 7.40 32.99
CA SER A 234 0.52 8.24 33.97
C SER A 234 -0.45 8.93 34.95
N ASN A 235 0.09 9.64 35.93
CA ASN A 235 -0.71 10.49 36.84
C ASN A 235 -1.25 11.77 36.15
N ARG A 236 -0.78 12.03 34.91
CA ARG A 236 -1.16 13.14 34.02
C ARG A 236 -0.88 14.54 34.56
N GLN A 237 -0.07 14.68 35.61
CA GLN A 237 0.33 15.99 36.14
C GLN A 237 1.37 16.68 35.23
N SER A 238 2.27 15.89 34.63
CA SER A 238 3.26 16.37 33.67
C SER A 238 3.47 15.32 32.56
N PRO A 239 2.56 15.25 31.57
CA PRO A 239 2.57 14.19 30.57
C PRO A 239 3.90 14.04 29.82
N GLY A 240 4.57 15.15 29.51
CA GLY A 240 5.88 15.11 28.85
C GLY A 240 6.96 14.45 29.71
N GLN A 241 7.01 14.79 31.01
CA GLN A 241 7.94 14.19 31.95
C GLN A 241 7.63 12.71 32.19
N ASP A 242 6.34 12.37 32.34
CA ASP A 242 5.90 10.99 32.56
C ASP A 242 6.24 10.07 31.39
N ILE A 243 6.00 10.55 30.15
CA ILE A 243 6.41 9.87 28.92
C ILE A 243 7.92 9.68 28.94
N ALA A 244 8.71 10.74 29.15
CA ALA A 244 10.17 10.67 29.13
C ALA A 244 10.71 9.65 30.14
N VAL A 245 10.21 9.66 31.38
CA VAL A 245 10.59 8.69 32.42
C VAL A 245 10.22 7.27 32.02
N THR A 246 9.02 7.06 31.45
CA THR A 246 8.56 5.75 31.00
C THR A 246 9.50 5.16 29.93
N PHE A 247 9.84 5.95 28.91
CA PHE A 247 10.75 5.51 27.85
C PHE A 247 12.19 5.34 28.35
N ALA A 248 12.66 6.21 29.26
CA ALA A 248 13.95 6.03 29.91
C ALA A 248 13.99 4.68 30.66
N ASN A 249 12.94 4.34 31.40
CA ASN A 249 12.84 3.05 32.09
C ASN A 249 12.86 1.87 31.10
N TYR A 250 12.17 1.96 29.97
CA TYR A 250 12.22 0.90 28.93
C TYR A 250 13.63 0.71 28.36
N LEU A 251 14.34 1.80 28.07
CA LEU A 251 15.71 1.76 27.57
C LEU A 251 16.68 1.21 28.63
N VAL A 252 16.56 1.64 29.88
CA VAL A 252 17.38 1.16 31.00
C VAL A 252 17.14 -0.33 31.24
N LEU A 253 15.87 -0.77 31.28
CA LEU A 253 15.54 -2.19 31.42
C LEU A 253 16.13 -3.03 30.30
N ARG A 254 15.99 -2.58 29.05
CA ARG A 254 16.58 -3.26 27.89
C ARG A 254 18.10 -3.32 27.99
N HIS A 255 18.76 -2.23 28.35
CA HIS A 255 20.21 -2.15 28.51
C HIS A 255 20.70 -3.13 29.59
N ILE A 256 20.11 -3.10 30.78
CA ILE A 256 20.47 -3.97 31.91
C ILE A 256 20.24 -5.44 31.56
N LEU A 257 19.05 -5.79 31.07
CA LEU A 257 18.68 -7.17 30.77
C LEU A 257 19.47 -7.76 29.59
N SER A 258 19.96 -6.92 28.67
CA SER A 258 20.83 -7.34 27.57
C SER A 258 22.31 -7.45 27.98
N GLY A 259 22.66 -7.22 29.25
CA GLY A 259 24.05 -7.28 29.75
C GLY A 259 24.87 -6.01 29.49
N GLY A 260 24.22 -4.88 29.22
CA GLY A 260 24.88 -3.60 29.03
C GLY A 260 25.60 -3.11 30.29
N PHE A 261 26.75 -2.44 30.09
CA PHE A 261 27.55 -1.90 31.18
C PHE A 261 26.99 -0.57 31.69
N PHE A 262 27.01 -0.36 33.00
CA PHE A 262 26.66 0.89 33.65
C PHE A 262 27.68 1.23 34.75
N PHE A 263 27.82 2.52 35.05
CA PHE A 263 28.78 2.98 36.05
C PHE A 263 28.21 2.84 37.47
N GLU A 264 28.82 1.97 38.28
CA GLU A 264 28.43 1.79 39.68
C GLU A 264 29.21 2.78 40.56
N LYS A 265 28.52 3.82 41.03
CA LYS A 265 29.13 4.91 41.82
C LYS A 265 29.80 4.44 43.12
N LYS A 266 29.33 3.34 43.72
CA LYS A 266 29.88 2.81 44.98
C LYS A 266 31.24 2.14 44.80
N SER A 267 31.43 1.43 43.69
CA SER A 267 32.68 0.74 43.39
C SER A 267 33.61 1.57 42.49
N GLY A 268 33.09 2.64 41.87
CA GLY A 268 33.84 3.52 40.98
C GLY A 268 34.21 2.88 39.64
N ARG A 269 33.50 1.83 39.22
CA ARG A 269 33.81 1.04 38.02
C ARG A 269 32.55 0.72 37.22
N TYR A 270 32.73 0.48 35.94
CA TYR A 270 31.67 -0.04 35.08
C TYR A 270 31.44 -1.52 35.37
N CYS A 271 30.19 -1.91 35.57
CA CYS A 271 29.79 -3.30 35.74
C CYS A 271 28.53 -3.59 34.91
N ALA A 272 28.22 -4.87 34.74
CA ALA A 272 26.99 -5.34 34.13
C ALA A 272 26.14 -6.05 35.20
N ALA A 273 24.87 -6.29 34.88
CA ALA A 273 24.01 -7.08 35.76
C ALA A 273 24.53 -8.54 35.88
N GLY A 274 24.31 -9.16 37.04
CA GLY A 274 24.68 -10.56 37.26
C GLY A 274 23.88 -11.51 36.35
N SER A 275 24.38 -12.74 36.18
CA SER A 275 23.80 -13.74 35.26
C SER A 275 22.32 -14.01 35.51
N CYS A 276 21.88 -14.07 36.76
CA CYS A 276 20.46 -14.29 37.09
C CYS A 276 19.53 -13.20 36.51
N VAL A 277 20.03 -11.98 36.30
CA VAL A 277 19.26 -10.87 35.72
C VAL A 277 19.28 -10.96 34.19
N THR A 278 20.44 -11.23 33.58
CA THR A 278 20.54 -11.37 32.12
C THR A 278 19.84 -12.65 31.61
N ASP A 279 19.79 -13.70 32.44
CA ASP A 279 19.07 -14.95 32.16
C ASP A 279 17.56 -14.73 31.97
N ILE A 280 16.98 -13.73 32.63
CA ILE A 280 15.57 -13.35 32.41
C ILE A 280 15.32 -13.04 30.93
N PHE A 281 16.27 -12.34 30.28
CA PHE A 281 16.19 -12.07 28.85
C PHE A 281 16.61 -13.28 28.02
N LEU A 282 17.74 -13.93 28.34
CA LEU A 282 18.28 -15.03 27.54
C LEU A 282 17.34 -16.25 27.47
N GLN A 283 16.63 -16.56 28.56
CA GLN A 283 15.79 -17.75 28.68
C GLN A 283 14.31 -17.50 28.34
N SER A 284 13.87 -16.24 28.21
CA SER A 284 12.47 -15.91 27.94
C SER A 284 12.26 -15.31 26.55
N ILE A 285 11.76 -16.14 25.63
CA ILE A 285 11.36 -15.72 24.28
C ILE A 285 10.32 -14.59 24.32
N THR A 286 9.41 -14.60 25.30
CA THR A 286 8.40 -13.56 25.45
C THR A 286 9.02 -12.22 25.81
N ILE A 287 10.02 -12.20 26.71
CA ILE A 287 10.73 -10.98 27.09
C ILE A 287 11.57 -10.46 25.92
N GLN A 288 12.30 -11.34 25.23
CA GLN A 288 13.01 -10.99 24.00
C GLN A 288 12.08 -10.29 23.00
N LYS A 289 10.92 -10.89 22.70
CA LYS A 289 9.93 -10.32 21.79
C LYS A 289 9.42 -8.95 22.25
N SER A 290 9.14 -8.80 23.55
CA SER A 290 8.71 -7.51 24.12
C SER A 290 9.77 -6.41 24.02
N MET A 291 11.05 -6.78 24.01
CA MET A 291 12.19 -5.87 23.85
C MET A 291 12.65 -5.68 22.38
N GLY A 292 11.88 -6.20 21.43
CA GLY A 292 12.13 -6.06 19.99
C GLY A 292 13.10 -7.10 19.41
N LEU A 293 13.53 -8.11 20.17
CA LEU A 293 14.28 -9.25 19.65
C LEU A 293 13.34 -10.41 19.34
N ASN A 294 13.17 -10.73 18.06
CA ASN A 294 12.42 -11.91 17.66
C ASN A 294 13.36 -12.86 16.91
N ASN A 295 14.01 -13.75 17.65
CA ASN A 295 14.92 -14.75 17.08
C ASN A 295 14.25 -15.62 16.02
N ALA A 296 12.93 -15.83 16.08
CA ALA A 296 12.20 -16.56 15.04
C ALA A 296 12.14 -15.81 13.69
N LEU A 297 12.20 -14.47 13.70
CA LEU A 297 12.31 -13.66 12.48
C LEU A 297 13.74 -13.64 11.93
N LEU A 298 14.74 -13.66 12.81
CA LEU A 298 16.15 -13.80 12.40
C LEU A 298 16.41 -15.19 11.83
N ALA A 299 15.70 -16.20 12.34
CA ALA A 299 15.65 -17.56 11.82
C ALA A 299 14.52 -17.75 10.78
N GLU A 300 13.99 -16.70 10.15
CA GLU A 300 13.13 -16.87 8.96
C GLU A 300 13.91 -17.52 7.80
N SER A 301 15.25 -17.48 7.83
CA SER A 301 16.11 -18.34 7.01
C SER A 301 15.95 -19.85 7.29
N ASP A 302 15.46 -20.25 8.47
CA ASP A 302 15.27 -21.65 8.89
C ASP A 302 13.81 -22.14 8.78
N HIS A 303 12.84 -21.26 8.55
CA HIS A 303 11.47 -21.70 8.25
C HIS A 303 11.45 -22.29 6.85
N ARG A 304 11.36 -23.63 6.75
CA ARG A 304 11.15 -24.33 5.47
C ARG A 304 9.77 -23.97 4.92
N TYR A 305 9.68 -22.85 4.22
CA TYR A 305 8.59 -22.56 3.32
C TYR A 305 8.77 -23.40 2.03
N PRO A 306 7.69 -23.86 1.40
CA PRO A 306 6.30 -23.76 1.85
C PRO A 306 5.98 -24.69 3.03
N ASN A 307 5.07 -24.26 3.94
CA ASN A 307 4.63 -25.08 5.08
C ASN A 307 3.11 -25.05 5.32
N ILE A 308 2.59 -26.07 5.99
CA ILE A 308 1.14 -26.18 6.26
C ILE A 308 0.75 -25.19 7.35
N ARG A 309 -0.06 -24.20 6.99
CA ARG A 309 -0.64 -23.23 7.93
C ARG A 309 -1.84 -23.81 8.66
N LYS A 310 -2.72 -24.50 7.92
CA LYS A 310 -3.98 -25.03 8.45
C LYS A 310 -4.32 -26.39 7.86
N TRP A 311 -4.48 -27.34 8.77
CA TRP A 311 -4.75 -28.74 8.45
C TRP A 311 -6.23 -29.04 8.19
N LYS A 312 -7.13 -28.54 9.04
CA LYS A 312 -8.55 -28.94 9.02
C LYS A 312 -9.33 -28.23 7.91
N VAL A 313 -9.80 -29.03 6.96
CA VAL A 313 -10.80 -28.65 5.94
C VAL A 313 -12.21 -28.80 6.52
N LYS A 314 -13.13 -27.88 6.19
CA LYS A 314 -14.53 -27.98 6.62
C LYS A 314 -15.18 -29.19 5.93
N LEU A 315 -16.14 -29.82 6.61
CA LEU A 315 -16.78 -31.02 6.07
C LEU A 315 -17.44 -30.79 4.70
N ALA A 316 -18.05 -29.62 4.49
CA ALA A 316 -18.69 -29.24 3.23
C ALA A 316 -17.69 -29.03 2.06
N ASP A 317 -16.41 -28.81 2.35
CA ASP A 317 -15.35 -28.56 1.36
C ASP A 317 -14.45 -29.80 1.15
N LYS A 318 -14.77 -30.93 1.82
CA LYS A 318 -14.02 -32.18 1.67
C LYS A 318 -14.36 -32.85 0.35
N VAL A 319 -13.34 -33.27 -0.37
CA VAL A 319 -13.46 -33.97 -1.64
C VAL A 319 -12.61 -35.24 -1.64
N PRO A 320 -12.95 -36.26 -2.45
CA PRO A 320 -12.07 -37.39 -2.65
C PRO A 320 -10.77 -36.95 -3.33
N THR A 321 -9.69 -37.71 -3.12
CA THR A 321 -8.41 -37.49 -3.81
C THR A 321 -8.61 -37.67 -5.32
N PRO A 322 -8.17 -36.72 -6.17
CA PRO A 322 -8.24 -36.89 -7.62
C PRO A 322 -7.45 -38.13 -8.08
N LEU A 323 -7.99 -38.84 -9.08
CA LEU A 323 -7.42 -40.09 -9.61
C LEU A 323 -5.96 -39.90 -10.05
N ASP A 324 -5.69 -38.91 -10.90
CA ASP A 324 -4.34 -38.63 -11.41
C ASP A 324 -3.33 -38.37 -10.28
N LEU A 325 -3.76 -37.71 -9.20
CA LEU A 325 -2.93 -37.45 -8.03
C LEU A 325 -2.72 -38.74 -7.21
N GLN A 326 -3.75 -39.57 -7.08
CA GLN A 326 -3.67 -40.86 -6.39
C GLN A 326 -2.76 -41.84 -7.13
N GLU A 327 -2.80 -41.86 -8.46
CA GLU A 327 -1.90 -42.64 -9.31
C GLU A 327 -0.45 -42.15 -9.21
N HIS A 328 -0.23 -40.84 -9.20
CA HIS A 328 1.11 -40.27 -9.01
C HIS A 328 1.71 -40.57 -7.63
N LEU A 329 0.86 -40.70 -6.60
CA LEU A 329 1.26 -40.85 -5.20
C LEU A 329 1.04 -42.26 -4.64
N GLN A 330 1.19 -43.28 -5.49
CA GLN A 330 1.13 -44.68 -5.04
C GLN A 330 2.12 -44.93 -3.89
N GLY A 331 1.62 -45.51 -2.79
CA GLY A 331 2.40 -45.74 -1.57
C GLY A 331 2.48 -44.57 -0.59
N TYR A 332 1.82 -43.43 -0.86
CA TYR A 332 1.71 -42.31 0.08
C TYR A 332 0.34 -42.30 0.78
N THR A 333 0.33 -41.87 2.04
CA THR A 333 -0.89 -41.43 2.70
C THR A 333 -1.21 -40.02 2.26
N VAL A 334 -2.33 -39.85 1.55
CA VAL A 334 -2.78 -38.56 1.00
C VAL A 334 -3.92 -38.01 1.84
N SER A 335 -3.83 -36.75 2.24
CA SER A 335 -4.85 -36.06 3.03
C SER A 335 -5.04 -34.63 2.57
N GLN A 336 -6.29 -34.19 2.43
CA GLN A 336 -6.62 -32.81 2.06
C GLN A 336 -6.27 -31.84 3.21
N ILE A 337 -5.75 -30.68 2.87
CA ILE A 337 -5.39 -29.60 3.81
C ILE A 337 -6.06 -28.28 3.40
N ALA A 338 -6.15 -27.32 4.33
CA ALA A 338 -6.91 -26.09 4.10
C ALA A 338 -6.05 -24.93 3.60
N GLU A 339 -4.88 -24.72 4.19
CA GLU A 339 -4.03 -23.54 3.90
C GLU A 339 -2.54 -23.89 3.98
N VAL A 340 -1.75 -23.33 3.07
CA VAL A 340 -0.29 -23.45 3.00
C VAL A 340 0.31 -22.05 2.98
N ASN A 341 1.31 -21.78 3.82
CA ASN A 341 2.14 -20.58 3.70
C ASN A 341 3.11 -20.80 2.53
N LEU A 342 3.04 -19.95 1.52
CA LEU A 342 4.05 -19.90 0.46
C LEU A 342 5.32 -19.24 0.97
N ASP A 343 5.16 -18.16 1.74
CA ASP A 343 6.22 -17.44 2.45
C ASP A 343 5.62 -16.78 3.71
N GLY A 344 6.37 -15.88 4.37
CA GLY A 344 5.92 -15.19 5.58
C GLY A 344 4.73 -14.24 5.40
N LYS A 345 4.34 -13.90 4.17
CA LYS A 345 3.27 -12.94 3.83
C LYS A 345 2.13 -13.56 3.03
N HIS A 346 2.41 -14.57 2.21
CA HIS A 346 1.45 -15.13 1.26
C HIS A 346 0.96 -16.51 1.68
N VAL A 347 -0.36 -16.68 1.61
CA VAL A 347 -1.05 -17.91 1.99
C VAL A 347 -1.87 -18.42 0.82
N ILE A 348 -1.66 -19.67 0.45
CA ILE A 348 -2.42 -20.38 -0.58
C ILE A 348 -3.54 -21.15 0.10
N ARG A 349 -4.76 -21.01 -0.42
CA ARG A 349 -5.96 -21.72 0.00
C ARG A 349 -6.83 -22.03 -1.21
N ALA A 350 -7.91 -22.79 -1.02
CA ALA A 350 -8.88 -23.00 -2.09
C ALA A 350 -9.39 -21.65 -2.63
N ARG A 351 -9.50 -21.56 -3.96
CA ARG A 351 -9.81 -20.39 -4.78
C ARG A 351 -8.70 -19.33 -4.90
N SER A 352 -7.55 -19.54 -4.26
CA SER A 352 -6.38 -18.67 -4.48
C SER A 352 -5.88 -18.77 -5.91
N PHE A 353 -5.34 -17.69 -6.43
CA PHE A 353 -4.69 -17.67 -7.74
C PHE A 353 -3.18 -17.68 -7.57
N VAL A 354 -2.52 -18.58 -8.30
CA VAL A 354 -1.07 -18.80 -8.20
C VAL A 354 -0.44 -18.79 -9.59
N LEU A 355 0.77 -18.23 -9.66
CA LEU A 355 1.67 -18.46 -10.78
C LEU A 355 2.51 -19.70 -10.53
N TYR A 356 2.62 -20.56 -11.54
CA TYR A 356 3.42 -21.77 -11.47
C TYR A 356 4.25 -21.98 -12.75
N GLY A 357 5.37 -22.68 -12.62
CA GLY A 357 6.26 -23.01 -13.73
C GLY A 357 7.36 -23.97 -13.30
N ARG A 358 8.09 -24.56 -14.25
CA ARG A 358 9.29 -25.34 -13.92
C ARG A 358 10.38 -24.37 -13.45
N GLY A 359 11.16 -24.73 -12.42
CA GLY A 359 12.31 -23.95 -11.97
C GLY A 359 12.01 -22.62 -11.26
N GLN A 360 12.99 -22.18 -10.45
CA GLN A 360 13.01 -20.82 -9.89
C GLN A 360 13.60 -19.79 -10.86
N ASP A 361 14.33 -20.23 -11.89
CA ASP A 361 14.96 -19.37 -12.90
C ASP A 361 13.98 -18.85 -13.96
N GLU A 362 14.20 -17.62 -14.41
CA GLU A 362 13.47 -16.97 -15.52
C GLU A 362 13.62 -17.70 -16.86
N LEU A 363 14.66 -18.52 -17.01
CA LEU A 363 14.96 -19.32 -18.21
C LEU A 363 14.04 -20.54 -18.43
N ALA A 364 13.16 -20.86 -17.47
CA ALA A 364 12.44 -22.14 -17.44
C ALA A 364 11.05 -22.13 -18.11
N GLY A 365 10.80 -21.18 -19.01
CA GLY A 365 9.57 -21.05 -19.80
C GLY A 365 8.50 -20.14 -19.14
N PRO A 366 7.41 -19.82 -19.87
CA PRO A 366 6.42 -18.87 -19.39
C PRO A 366 5.68 -19.40 -18.15
N ARG A 367 5.59 -18.57 -17.12
CA ARG A 367 4.77 -18.84 -15.93
C ARG A 367 3.30 -18.95 -16.34
N GLN A 368 2.61 -19.95 -15.82
CA GLN A 368 1.19 -20.18 -16.05
C GLN A 368 0.37 -19.74 -14.83
N LEU A 369 -0.86 -19.31 -15.06
CA LEU A 369 -1.80 -18.93 -14.01
C LEU A 369 -2.77 -20.07 -13.73
N GLY A 370 -3.03 -20.31 -12.45
CA GLY A 370 -4.01 -21.31 -12.01
C GLY A 370 -4.83 -20.84 -10.83
N GLN A 371 -6.10 -21.23 -10.78
CA GLN A 371 -6.92 -21.11 -9.58
C GLN A 371 -6.89 -22.43 -8.82
N VAL A 372 -6.47 -22.39 -7.56
CA VAL A 372 -6.39 -23.56 -6.68
C VAL A 372 -7.80 -24.07 -6.38
N ASP A 373 -8.08 -25.31 -6.74
CA ASP A 373 -9.32 -25.99 -6.38
C ASP A 373 -9.18 -26.60 -4.97
N HIS A 374 -8.12 -27.38 -4.76
CA HIS A 374 -7.87 -28.10 -3.51
C HIS A 374 -6.36 -28.26 -3.19
N LEU A 375 -6.03 -28.42 -1.91
CA LEU A 375 -4.66 -28.61 -1.43
C LEU A 375 -4.52 -29.97 -0.76
N TRP A 376 -3.37 -30.61 -0.97
CA TRP A 376 -3.12 -31.97 -0.54
C TRP A 376 -1.74 -32.10 0.11
N LYS A 377 -1.68 -32.94 1.14
CA LYS A 377 -0.44 -33.42 1.74
C LYS A 377 -0.29 -34.90 1.41
N ALA A 378 0.89 -35.27 0.91
CA ALA A 378 1.31 -36.64 0.72
C ALA A 378 2.41 -37.00 1.73
N LYS A 379 2.28 -38.12 2.44
CA LYS A 379 3.30 -38.61 3.38
C LYS A 379 3.69 -40.06 3.10
N SER A 380 4.99 -40.33 3.00
CA SER A 380 5.56 -41.69 2.98
C SER A 380 6.80 -41.72 3.88
N GLY A 381 6.73 -42.49 4.98
CA GLY A 381 7.78 -42.48 6.02
C GLY A 381 8.06 -41.07 6.56
N ARG A 382 9.30 -40.59 6.37
CA ARG A 382 9.75 -39.23 6.73
C ARG A 382 9.52 -38.19 5.63
N HIS A 383 9.22 -38.62 4.41
CA HIS A 383 8.98 -37.71 3.30
C HIS A 383 7.58 -37.11 3.37
N CYS A 384 7.50 -35.79 3.24
CA CYS A 384 6.26 -35.03 3.19
C CYS A 384 6.33 -34.11 1.97
N ALA A 385 5.33 -34.20 1.09
CA ALA A 385 5.20 -33.35 -0.08
C ALA A 385 3.82 -32.68 -0.08
N LEU A 386 3.77 -31.48 -0.65
CA LEU A 386 2.56 -30.67 -0.74
C LEU A 386 2.19 -30.49 -2.21
N TYR A 387 0.92 -30.69 -2.53
CA TYR A 387 0.39 -30.61 -3.87
C TYR A 387 -0.83 -29.68 -3.93
N LEU A 388 -0.98 -29.01 -5.05
CA LEU A 388 -2.16 -28.22 -5.40
C LEU A 388 -2.85 -28.91 -6.57
N CYS A 389 -4.16 -29.10 -6.47
CA CYS A 389 -5.02 -29.31 -7.63
C CYS A 389 -5.57 -27.94 -8.02
N LEU A 390 -5.42 -27.56 -9.28
CA LEU A 390 -5.80 -26.24 -9.78
C LEU A 390 -6.39 -26.33 -11.18
N THR A 391 -7.19 -25.32 -11.53
CA THR A 391 -7.69 -25.08 -12.88
C THR A 391 -6.81 -24.03 -13.56
N PRO A 392 -6.13 -24.32 -14.68
CA PRO A 392 -5.33 -23.35 -15.44
C PRO A 392 -6.17 -22.25 -16.09
N PHE A 393 -5.50 -21.15 -16.41
CA PHE A 393 -6.06 -19.98 -17.11
C PHE A 393 -5.24 -19.64 -18.35
N ASP A 394 -5.94 -19.35 -19.44
CA ASP A 394 -5.36 -18.82 -20.67
C ASP A 394 -5.20 -17.30 -20.58
N LEU A 395 -4.08 -16.80 -21.08
CA LEU A 395 -3.81 -15.37 -21.20
C LEU A 395 -4.56 -14.81 -22.43
N GLU A 396 -5.32 -13.73 -22.26
CA GLU A 396 -6.04 -13.04 -23.34
C GLU A 396 -5.49 -11.61 -23.57
N GLY A 397 -6.21 -10.76 -24.30
CA GLY A 397 -5.85 -9.35 -24.53
C GLY A 397 -5.95 -8.46 -23.29
N VAL A 398 -5.76 -7.15 -23.48
CA VAL A 398 -6.03 -6.14 -22.46
C VAL A 398 -7.53 -5.81 -22.49
N ASP A 399 -8.15 -5.69 -21.32
CA ASP A 399 -9.54 -5.29 -21.19
C ASP A 399 -9.68 -3.77 -21.35
N ASP A 400 -10.54 -3.31 -22.26
CA ASP A 400 -10.72 -1.88 -22.52
C ASP A 400 -11.39 -1.13 -21.34
N PHE A 401 -12.22 -1.83 -20.56
CA PHE A 401 -12.88 -1.23 -19.40
C PHE A 401 -11.90 -1.08 -18.24
N TYR A 402 -11.13 -2.12 -17.92
CA TYR A 402 -10.21 -2.08 -16.77
C TYR A 402 -8.81 -1.56 -17.10
N GLY A 403 -8.39 -1.57 -18.37
CA GLY A 403 -6.99 -1.31 -18.76
C GLY A 403 -6.02 -2.38 -18.24
N MET A 404 -6.51 -3.60 -18.02
CA MET A 404 -5.79 -4.69 -17.34
C MET A 404 -5.86 -6.00 -18.12
N ARG A 405 -4.91 -6.90 -17.91
CA ARG A 405 -4.83 -8.18 -18.63
C ARG A 405 -6.03 -9.07 -18.34
N ARG A 406 -6.71 -9.52 -19.40
CA ARG A 406 -7.76 -10.55 -19.32
C ARG A 406 -7.15 -11.94 -19.23
N VAL A 407 -7.81 -12.79 -18.47
CA VAL A 407 -7.50 -14.22 -18.37
C VAL A 407 -8.78 -15.03 -18.37
N LYS A 408 -8.73 -16.21 -19.01
CA LYS A 408 -9.90 -17.06 -19.19
C LYS A 408 -9.70 -18.41 -18.54
N ARG A 409 -10.68 -18.85 -17.75
CA ARG A 409 -10.64 -20.14 -17.08
C ARG A 409 -10.78 -21.27 -18.10
N THR A 410 -9.88 -22.26 -18.05
CA THR A 410 -9.93 -23.47 -18.87
C THR A 410 -10.89 -24.52 -18.30
N GLN A 411 -11.13 -25.62 -19.02
CA GLN A 411 -12.07 -26.68 -18.61
C GLN A 411 -11.41 -27.90 -17.93
N GLY A 412 -10.08 -27.94 -17.81
CA GLY A 412 -9.33 -29.06 -17.22
C GLY A 412 -8.66 -28.69 -15.90
N GLY A 413 -8.59 -29.64 -14.97
CA GLY A 413 -7.77 -29.51 -13.76
C GLY A 413 -6.42 -30.19 -13.94
N ILE A 414 -5.37 -29.67 -13.31
CA ILE A 414 -4.06 -30.31 -13.19
C ILE A 414 -3.65 -30.36 -11.72
N PHE A 415 -2.63 -31.15 -11.40
CA PHE A 415 -1.95 -31.07 -10.12
C PHE A 415 -0.49 -30.62 -10.28
N ILE A 416 -0.01 -29.84 -9.32
CA ILE A 416 1.38 -29.38 -9.25
C ILE A 416 1.93 -29.55 -7.83
N SER A 417 3.25 -29.68 -7.70
CA SER A 417 3.93 -29.49 -6.41
C SER A 417 3.80 -28.03 -5.98
N VAL A 418 3.56 -27.78 -4.69
CA VAL A 418 3.59 -26.41 -4.15
C VAL A 418 4.96 -25.75 -4.38
N GLY A 419 6.04 -26.53 -4.44
CA GLY A 419 7.37 -26.00 -4.75
C GLY A 419 7.52 -25.38 -6.15
N ASN A 420 6.56 -25.61 -7.05
CA ASN A 420 6.54 -25.01 -8.38
C ASN A 420 5.77 -23.68 -8.43
N VAL A 421 5.22 -23.23 -7.30
CA VAL A 421 4.52 -21.94 -7.19
C VAL A 421 5.54 -20.83 -6.97
N SER A 422 5.50 -19.79 -7.81
CA SER A 422 6.39 -18.63 -7.71
C SER A 422 5.75 -17.43 -7.01
N ALA A 423 4.45 -17.23 -7.17
CA ALA A 423 3.74 -16.09 -6.57
C ALA A 423 2.24 -16.36 -6.44
N THR A 424 1.59 -15.58 -5.58
CA THR A 424 0.12 -15.45 -5.55
C THR A 424 -0.30 -14.17 -6.26
N LEU A 425 -1.33 -14.23 -7.10
CA LEU A 425 -1.91 -13.05 -7.75
C LEU A 425 -3.32 -12.77 -7.22
N ASN A 426 -3.73 -11.51 -7.27
CA ASN A 426 -5.12 -11.12 -7.14
C ASN A 426 -5.77 -11.07 -8.51
N ILE A 427 -6.77 -11.92 -8.71
CA ILE A 427 -7.57 -12.00 -9.93
C ILE A 427 -9.02 -11.76 -9.55
N GLN A 428 -9.71 -10.93 -10.33
CA GLN A 428 -11.12 -10.60 -10.14
C GLN A 428 -11.95 -11.13 -11.30
N HIS A 429 -13.21 -11.44 -11.03
CA HIS A 429 -14.17 -11.77 -12.09
C HIS A 429 -14.43 -10.54 -12.95
N ASN A 430 -14.48 -10.71 -14.28
CA ASN A 430 -14.79 -9.62 -15.21
C ASN A 430 -16.30 -9.33 -15.19
N CYS A 431 -16.73 -8.63 -14.15
CA CYS A 431 -18.15 -8.36 -13.92
C CYS A 431 -18.75 -7.44 -14.98
N HIS A 432 -17.94 -6.54 -15.55
CA HIS A 432 -18.37 -5.63 -16.60
C HIS A 432 -18.72 -6.38 -17.88
N LEU A 433 -17.79 -7.20 -18.39
CA LEU A 433 -18.00 -8.02 -19.59
C LEU A 433 -19.15 -9.02 -19.44
N ALA A 434 -19.31 -9.56 -18.23
CA ALA A 434 -20.33 -10.57 -17.96
C ALA A 434 -21.70 -9.97 -17.57
N HIS A 435 -21.82 -8.65 -17.47
CA HIS A 435 -23.04 -7.95 -17.05
C HIS A 435 -23.62 -8.48 -15.72
N CYS A 436 -22.76 -8.67 -14.72
CA CYS A 436 -23.16 -9.16 -13.41
C CYS A 436 -24.07 -8.17 -12.68
N THR A 437 -25.05 -8.68 -11.92
CA THR A 437 -26.05 -7.86 -11.24
C THR A 437 -25.85 -7.84 -9.72
N ILE A 438 -26.36 -6.80 -9.06
CA ILE A 438 -26.39 -6.69 -7.60
C ILE A 438 -27.71 -7.27 -7.09
N ALA A 439 -27.63 -8.10 -6.04
CA ALA A 439 -28.80 -8.70 -5.38
C ALA A 439 -28.47 -9.10 -3.93
N PRO A 440 -29.49 -9.29 -3.07
CA PRO A 440 -29.29 -9.67 -1.67
C PRO A 440 -28.90 -11.15 -1.54
N VAL A 441 -27.60 -11.45 -1.71
CA VAL A 441 -27.08 -12.84 -1.76
C VAL A 441 -26.08 -13.17 -0.66
N ILE A 442 -25.62 -12.18 0.11
CA ILE A 442 -24.62 -12.40 1.15
C ILE A 442 -25.32 -12.53 2.50
N PRO A 443 -25.30 -13.69 3.18
CA PRO A 443 -25.97 -13.84 4.46
C PRO A 443 -25.40 -12.88 5.51
N GLU A 444 -26.26 -12.04 6.11
CA GLU A 444 -25.84 -11.18 7.20
C GLU A 444 -25.63 -12.02 8.47
N ARG A 445 -24.53 -11.72 9.16
CA ARG A 445 -24.22 -12.33 10.45
C ARG A 445 -23.96 -11.25 11.49
N ARG A 446 -24.60 -11.39 12.65
CA ARG A 446 -24.34 -10.59 13.85
C ARG A 446 -23.91 -11.52 14.95
N GLU A 447 -22.80 -11.21 15.60
CA GLU A 447 -22.24 -12.02 16.70
C GLU A 447 -22.09 -13.52 16.35
N ARG A 448 -21.71 -13.80 15.09
CA ARG A 448 -21.55 -15.15 14.51
C ARG A 448 -22.86 -15.93 14.29
N GLN A 449 -24.02 -15.35 14.57
CA GLN A 449 -25.33 -15.91 14.27
C GLN A 449 -25.89 -15.34 12.97
N GLN A 450 -26.61 -16.17 12.20
CA GLN A 450 -27.34 -15.69 11.01
C GLN A 450 -28.58 -14.94 11.46
N THR A 451 -28.81 -13.77 10.87
CA THR A 451 -29.96 -12.90 11.21
C THR A 451 -31.19 -13.20 10.37
N GLY A 452 -31.09 -14.06 9.35
CA GLY A 452 -32.14 -14.27 8.35
C GLY A 452 -32.24 -13.16 7.30
N THR A 453 -31.45 -12.09 7.43
CA THR A 453 -31.32 -11.01 6.44
C THR A 453 -30.12 -11.23 5.54
N TYR A 454 -30.20 -10.67 4.33
CA TYR A 454 -29.15 -10.75 3.33
C TYR A 454 -28.67 -9.35 2.98
N LEU A 455 -27.37 -9.23 2.79
CA LEU A 455 -26.71 -8.05 2.28
C LEU A 455 -26.57 -8.17 0.77
N ASP A 456 -26.63 -7.02 0.10
CA ASP A 456 -26.39 -6.94 -1.33
C ASP A 456 -24.96 -7.39 -1.68
N GLY A 457 -24.86 -8.12 -2.78
CA GLY A 457 -23.62 -8.61 -3.35
C GLY A 457 -23.77 -8.85 -4.84
N ILE A 458 -22.67 -9.21 -5.49
CA ILE A 458 -22.61 -9.45 -6.93
C ILE A 458 -22.98 -10.91 -7.21
N ILE A 459 -23.93 -11.10 -8.13
CA ILE A 459 -24.21 -12.40 -8.74
C ILE A 459 -23.41 -12.50 -10.03
N HIS A 460 -22.39 -13.37 -10.02
CA HIS A 460 -21.62 -13.65 -11.22
C HIS A 460 -22.44 -14.50 -12.20
N THR A 461 -22.63 -13.99 -13.41
CA THR A 461 -23.39 -14.65 -14.51
C THR A 461 -22.59 -15.78 -15.18
N ASP A 462 -21.25 -15.71 -15.11
CA ASP A 462 -20.35 -16.75 -15.58
C ASP A 462 -19.25 -17.10 -14.56
N ARG A 463 -18.44 -18.10 -14.89
CA ARG A 463 -17.22 -18.48 -14.15
C ARG A 463 -16.01 -18.65 -15.07
N LYS A 464 -15.97 -17.86 -16.16
CA LYS A 464 -15.02 -18.01 -17.25
C LYS A 464 -14.12 -16.80 -17.41
N ASN A 465 -14.65 -15.60 -17.25
CA ASN A 465 -13.94 -14.37 -17.62
C ASN A 465 -13.40 -13.65 -16.38
N TYR A 466 -12.11 -13.34 -16.40
CA TYR A 466 -11.40 -12.76 -15.27
C TYR A 466 -10.36 -11.73 -15.72
N VAL A 467 -9.89 -10.91 -14.78
CA VAL A 467 -8.93 -9.83 -15.00
C VAL A 467 -7.87 -9.86 -13.91
N VAL A 468 -6.60 -9.71 -14.30
CA VAL A 468 -5.47 -9.58 -13.37
C VAL A 468 -5.51 -8.20 -12.72
N ASN A 469 -5.56 -8.13 -11.40
CA ASN A 469 -5.62 -6.85 -10.69
C ASN A 469 -4.24 -6.18 -10.64
N LEU A 470 -3.96 -5.32 -11.61
CA LEU A 470 -2.71 -4.54 -11.65
C LEU A 470 -2.63 -3.44 -10.59
N ALA A 471 -3.70 -3.18 -9.83
CA ALA A 471 -3.66 -2.27 -8.70
C ALA A 471 -3.12 -2.92 -7.40
N SER A 472 -2.83 -4.24 -7.43
CA SER A 472 -2.31 -4.98 -6.27
C SER A 472 -1.01 -4.37 -5.75
N LEU A 473 -0.93 -4.17 -4.43
CA LEU A 473 0.29 -3.73 -3.74
C LEU A 473 1.08 -4.92 -3.16
N SER A 474 0.66 -6.15 -3.46
CA SER A 474 1.30 -7.40 -3.08
C SER A 474 1.70 -8.16 -4.33
N SER A 475 2.86 -8.82 -4.30
CA SER A 475 3.45 -9.52 -5.45
C SER A 475 3.45 -8.65 -6.72
N THR A 476 3.76 -7.35 -6.56
CA THR A 476 3.64 -6.32 -7.61
C THR A 476 4.30 -6.73 -8.91
N LEU A 477 5.58 -7.13 -8.84
CA LEU A 477 6.35 -7.51 -10.02
C LEU A 477 5.77 -8.74 -10.71
N ALA A 478 5.29 -9.73 -9.95
CA ALA A 478 4.64 -10.91 -10.52
C ALA A 478 3.35 -10.56 -11.28
N HIS A 479 2.56 -9.59 -10.80
CA HIS A 479 1.39 -9.09 -11.52
C HIS A 479 1.79 -8.40 -12.83
N GLN A 480 2.84 -7.56 -12.79
CA GLN A 480 3.32 -6.81 -13.95
C GLN A 480 3.91 -7.75 -15.02
N ASN A 481 4.86 -8.60 -14.64
CA ASN A 481 5.55 -9.50 -15.55
C ASN A 481 4.59 -10.51 -16.20
N TYR A 482 3.60 -11.01 -15.46
CA TYR A 482 2.59 -11.90 -16.03
C TYR A 482 1.60 -11.17 -16.95
N SER A 483 1.26 -9.92 -16.63
CA SER A 483 0.26 -9.18 -17.39
C SER A 483 0.82 -8.57 -18.68
N ASP A 484 2.09 -8.18 -18.70
CA ASP A 484 2.77 -7.60 -19.87
C ASP A 484 1.89 -6.58 -20.62
N VAL A 485 1.34 -5.61 -19.87
CA VAL A 485 0.47 -4.58 -20.46
C VAL A 485 1.37 -3.53 -21.11
N PRO A 486 1.19 -3.24 -22.41
CA PRO A 486 2.08 -2.34 -23.14
C PRO A 486 1.98 -0.91 -22.63
N TYR A 487 3.11 -0.22 -22.66
CA TYR A 487 3.20 1.21 -22.40
C TYR A 487 2.89 1.99 -23.70
N VAL A 488 2.11 3.06 -23.60
CA VAL A 488 1.84 3.96 -24.71
C VAL A 488 2.68 5.21 -24.52
N ALA A 489 3.82 5.29 -25.22
CA ALA A 489 4.69 6.45 -25.13
C ALA A 489 3.92 7.73 -25.48
N ARG A 490 3.97 8.74 -24.60
CA ARG A 490 3.45 10.09 -24.86
C ARG A 490 4.61 11.05 -25.08
N GLN A 491 4.42 12.01 -25.98
CA GLN A 491 5.42 13.00 -26.33
C GLN A 491 5.25 14.26 -25.47
N ASN A 492 6.32 15.06 -25.31
CA ASN A 492 6.27 16.27 -24.50
C ASN A 492 5.20 17.27 -24.96
N HIS A 493 4.95 17.39 -26.27
CA HIS A 493 3.92 18.28 -26.81
C HIS A 493 2.49 17.88 -26.39
N ASP A 494 2.23 16.58 -26.17
CA ASP A 494 0.94 16.12 -25.66
C ASP A 494 0.64 16.75 -24.29
N HIS A 495 1.65 16.85 -23.43
CA HIS A 495 1.50 17.43 -22.09
C HIS A 495 1.10 18.91 -22.11
N LEU A 496 1.62 19.69 -23.06
CA LEU A 496 1.26 21.10 -23.20
C LEU A 496 -0.18 21.23 -23.71
N ALA A 497 -0.57 20.46 -24.72
CA ALA A 497 -1.95 20.43 -25.21
C ALA A 497 -2.95 20.06 -24.10
N ALA A 498 -2.64 19.04 -23.31
CA ALA A 498 -3.46 18.65 -22.15
C ALA A 498 -3.55 19.74 -21.08
N LEU A 499 -2.46 20.47 -20.82
CA LEU A 499 -2.50 21.58 -19.87
C LEU A 499 -3.41 22.71 -20.35
N HIS A 500 -3.40 23.02 -21.65
CA HIS A 500 -4.33 24.00 -22.24
C HIS A 500 -5.78 23.59 -22.11
N GLU A 501 -6.09 22.34 -22.47
CA GLU A 501 -7.43 21.78 -22.30
C GLU A 501 -7.86 21.85 -20.82
N GLY A 502 -6.97 21.47 -19.92
CA GLY A 502 -7.16 21.54 -18.48
C GLY A 502 -7.44 22.95 -17.95
N LEU A 503 -6.71 23.95 -18.44
CA LEU A 503 -6.88 25.36 -18.08
C LEU A 503 -8.22 25.89 -18.58
N ALA A 504 -8.61 25.55 -19.82
CA ALA A 504 -9.91 25.89 -20.37
C ALA A 504 -11.05 25.26 -19.55
N ASN A 505 -10.93 23.97 -19.19
CA ASN A 505 -11.89 23.27 -18.33
C ASN A 505 -11.99 23.92 -16.95
N TRP A 506 -10.85 24.32 -16.35
CA TRP A 506 -10.84 25.00 -15.05
C TRP A 506 -11.49 26.39 -15.11
N HIS A 507 -11.20 27.16 -16.15
CA HIS A 507 -11.81 28.47 -16.37
C HIS A 507 -13.33 28.34 -16.59
N ALA A 508 -13.76 27.39 -17.43
CA ALA A 508 -15.18 27.12 -17.70
C ALA A 508 -15.95 26.66 -16.45
N ALA A 509 -15.29 25.98 -15.51
CA ALA A 509 -15.90 25.58 -14.24
C ALA A 509 -16.23 26.77 -13.31
N GLY A 510 -15.71 27.98 -13.59
CA GLY A 510 -16.06 29.20 -12.86
C GLY A 510 -15.68 29.19 -11.38
N THR A 511 -14.68 28.39 -11.00
CA THR A 511 -14.28 28.29 -9.58
C THR A 511 -13.56 29.55 -9.11
N ALA A 512 -13.70 29.91 -7.84
CA ALA A 512 -13.04 31.09 -7.26
C ALA A 512 -11.50 31.07 -7.34
N THR A 513 -10.89 29.90 -7.56
CA THR A 513 -9.44 29.76 -7.74
C THR A 513 -9.01 29.81 -9.20
N GLY A 514 -9.94 29.89 -10.16
CA GLY A 514 -9.66 29.87 -11.59
C GLY A 514 -8.80 31.06 -12.05
N PRO A 515 -8.03 30.89 -13.15
CA PRO A 515 -7.24 31.97 -13.71
C PRO A 515 -8.15 33.13 -14.14
N VAL A 516 -7.73 34.36 -13.79
CA VAL A 516 -8.44 35.60 -14.10
C VAL A 516 -8.16 36.00 -15.54
N GLY A 517 -9.21 36.28 -16.32
CA GLY A 517 -9.09 36.69 -17.72
C GLY A 517 -9.13 35.54 -18.74
N PRO A 518 -9.09 35.85 -20.05
CA PRO A 518 -9.07 34.83 -21.10
C PRO A 518 -7.79 34.01 -21.02
N VAL A 519 -7.88 32.70 -21.29
CA VAL A 519 -6.70 31.83 -21.38
C VAL A 519 -5.90 32.24 -22.62
N GLU A 520 -4.78 32.94 -22.43
CA GLU A 520 -3.85 33.21 -23.53
C GLU A 520 -3.27 31.87 -24.03
N ALA A 521 -3.49 31.58 -25.31
CA ALA A 521 -2.90 30.40 -25.93
C ALA A 521 -1.37 30.57 -25.94
N VAL A 522 -0.68 29.71 -25.19
CA VAL A 522 0.77 29.54 -25.33
C VAL A 522 0.99 28.86 -26.69
N ASP A 523 1.99 29.33 -27.43
CA ASP A 523 2.30 28.86 -28.78
C ASP A 523 2.32 27.32 -28.83
N PRO A 524 1.43 26.66 -29.62
CA PRO A 524 1.37 25.20 -29.70
C PRO A 524 2.65 24.57 -30.27
N THR A 525 3.59 25.38 -30.79
CA THR A 525 4.92 24.92 -31.22
C THR A 525 5.96 24.85 -30.10
N LEU A 526 5.67 25.37 -28.90
CA LEU A 526 6.51 25.15 -27.72
C LEU A 526 6.60 23.63 -27.44
N GLY A 527 7.79 23.05 -27.60
CA GLY A 527 8.03 21.60 -27.41
C GLY A 527 8.19 20.76 -28.68
N LEU A 528 8.19 21.38 -29.88
CA LEU A 528 8.53 20.73 -31.15
C LEU A 528 10.05 20.75 -31.48
N ALA A 529 10.90 21.12 -30.53
CA ALA A 529 12.36 21.20 -30.70
C ALA A 529 13.07 19.94 -30.17
#